data_AF-A0A9E5VLY3-F1
#
_entry.id   AF-A0A9E5VLY3-F1
#
_cell.length_a   1.000
_cell.length_b   1.000
_cell.length_c   1.000
_cell.angle_alpha   90.00
_cell.angle_beta   90.00
_cell.angle_gamma   90.00
#
_symmetry.space_group_name_H-M   'P 1'
#
loop_
_entity.id
_entity.type
_entity.pdbx_description
1 polymer ?
#
loop_
_entity_poly.entity_id
_entity_poly.type
_entity_poly.pdbx_seq_one_letter_code
_entity_poly.pdbx_strand_id
1 'polypeptide(L)'
;MPKNAQCPASDTEICRWLGKECEDCYISSLKHKEDMEKAVSDFRVTLSLLPEDFDSLQGEECCFCVGDVKKPRAGYAVIDLAHSEPEARKGMFFGFGKKVRVRVGSLMPVSISICRDCRRALRMVDYIKWIVTAAFVGLGIGLCFIPAINAIPALPYGVVIAAFLVGYVISRVVSDAYMKRKSKQTVFNVFDIPVCRKMQEAGWFTIQDSGSATRFIMSRKSYTKKISGLRDAVDEASAKIENTPESKD
;
A
#
# COMPACT_ATOMS: atom_id res chain seq x y z
N MET A 1 -9.11 -1.70 29.40
CA MET A 1 -9.94 -1.26 28.26
C MET A 1 -11.39 -1.58 28.59
N PRO A 2 -12.32 -0.62 28.51
CA PRO A 2 -13.75 -0.89 28.72
C PRO A 2 -14.20 -1.94 27.70
N LYS A 3 -14.72 -3.07 28.20
CA LYS A 3 -15.10 -4.22 27.38
C LYS A 3 -16.51 -4.01 26.84
N ASN A 4 -16.71 -4.26 25.55
CA ASN A 4 -18.04 -4.44 25.00
C ASN A 4 -18.44 -5.92 25.13
N ALA A 5 -19.30 -6.24 26.09
CA ALA A 5 -19.76 -7.61 26.34
C ALA A 5 -20.54 -8.22 25.16
N GLN A 6 -21.04 -7.41 24.24
CA GLN A 6 -21.79 -7.87 23.06
C GLN A 6 -20.90 -8.10 21.82
N CYS A 7 -19.63 -7.70 21.87
CA CYS A 7 -18.73 -7.83 20.73
C CYS A 7 -18.09 -9.23 20.68
N PRO A 8 -18.24 -10.00 19.58
CA PRO A 8 -17.67 -11.34 19.44
C PRO A 8 -16.13 -11.33 19.32
N ALA A 9 -15.53 -10.18 19.02
CA ALA A 9 -14.08 -10.03 19.01
C ALA A 9 -13.50 -9.79 20.42
N SER A 10 -14.32 -9.43 21.41
CA SER A 10 -13.83 -9.16 22.77
C SER A 10 -13.05 -10.35 23.31
N ASP A 11 -11.90 -10.08 23.93
CA ASP A 11 -10.97 -11.08 24.49
C ASP A 11 -10.30 -12.05 23.48
N THR A 12 -10.62 -11.95 22.18
CA THR A 12 -9.92 -12.69 21.11
C THR A 12 -8.55 -12.11 20.77
N GLU A 13 -7.72 -12.89 20.08
CA GLU A 13 -6.40 -12.45 19.62
C GLU A 13 -6.51 -11.25 18.67
N ILE A 14 -7.56 -11.19 17.86
CA ILE A 14 -7.83 -10.10 16.92
C ILE A 14 -8.05 -8.79 17.67
N CYS A 15 -8.81 -8.79 18.77
CA CYS A 15 -9.01 -7.57 19.57
C CYS A 15 -7.71 -7.12 20.24
N ARG A 16 -6.88 -8.05 20.74
CA ARG A 16 -5.56 -7.73 21.29
C ARG A 16 -4.64 -7.15 20.22
N TRP A 17 -4.63 -7.76 19.04
CA TRP A 17 -3.84 -7.30 17.91
C TRP A 17 -4.29 -5.93 17.41
N LEU A 18 -5.59 -5.68 17.25
CA LEU A 18 -6.12 -4.35 16.93
C LEU A 18 -5.68 -3.33 17.97
N GLY A 19 -5.71 -3.69 19.27
CA GLY A 19 -5.20 -2.89 20.37
C GLY A 19 -5.79 -1.47 20.38
N LYS A 20 -7.08 -1.38 20.02
CA LYS A 20 -7.89 -0.17 19.98
C LYS A 20 -8.90 -0.20 21.13
N GLU A 21 -9.32 0.97 21.58
CA GLU A 21 -10.45 1.09 22.49
C GLU A 21 -11.74 0.72 21.75
N CYS A 22 -12.74 0.18 22.47
CA CYS A 22 -14.00 -0.27 21.86
C CYS A 22 -14.76 0.86 21.16
N GLU A 23 -14.58 2.11 21.59
CA GLU A 23 -15.23 3.28 20.96
C GLU A 23 -14.66 3.57 19.56
N ASP A 24 -13.36 3.28 19.36
CA ASP A 24 -12.63 3.52 18.11
C ASP A 24 -12.49 2.28 17.22
N CYS A 25 -13.05 1.14 17.64
CA CYS A 25 -12.90 -0.13 16.94
C CYS A 25 -14.02 -0.32 15.91
N TYR A 26 -13.62 -0.62 14.67
CA TYR A 26 -14.55 -0.85 13.56
C TYR A 26 -15.56 -1.97 13.87
N ILE A 27 -15.10 -3.08 14.47
CA ILE A 27 -15.96 -4.24 14.75
C ILE A 27 -17.06 -3.86 15.75
N SER A 28 -16.73 -3.17 16.84
CA SER A 28 -17.71 -2.75 17.85
C SER A 28 -18.61 -1.60 17.38
N SER A 29 -18.24 -0.87 16.32
CA SER A 29 -19.09 0.16 15.71
C SER A 29 -20.26 -0.41 14.88
N LEU A 30 -20.21 -1.71 14.54
CA LEU A 30 -21.27 -2.38 13.79
C LEU A 30 -22.51 -2.56 14.69
N LYS A 31 -23.70 -2.47 14.09
CA LYS A 31 -24.97 -2.49 14.85
C LYS A 31 -25.48 -3.89 15.16
N HIS A 32 -25.25 -4.85 14.27
CA HIS A 32 -25.78 -6.19 14.37
C HIS A 32 -24.67 -7.19 14.71
N LYS A 33 -24.97 -8.14 15.60
CA LYS A 33 -24.01 -9.17 16.02
C LYS A 33 -23.52 -10.01 14.84
N GLU A 34 -24.41 -10.34 13.90
CA GLU A 34 -24.07 -11.06 12.66
C GLU A 34 -23.00 -10.31 11.84
N ASP A 35 -23.11 -8.98 11.74
CA ASP A 35 -22.11 -8.17 11.03
C ASP A 35 -20.76 -8.17 11.77
N MET A 36 -20.78 -8.17 13.10
CA MET A 36 -19.56 -8.27 13.91
C MET A 36 -18.88 -9.63 13.75
N GLU A 37 -19.65 -10.72 13.82
CA GLU A 37 -19.15 -12.10 13.63
C GLU A 37 -18.59 -12.28 12.22
N LYS A 38 -19.28 -11.73 11.21
CA LYS A 38 -18.79 -11.69 9.84
C LYS A 38 -17.49 -10.90 9.73
N ALA A 39 -17.40 -9.70 10.31
CA ALA A 39 -16.18 -8.90 10.28
C ALA A 39 -14.99 -9.65 10.89
N VAL A 40 -15.20 -10.35 12.01
CA VAL A 40 -14.17 -11.21 12.63
C VAL A 40 -13.74 -12.35 11.69
N SER A 41 -14.70 -13.02 11.05
CA SER A 41 -14.42 -14.08 10.07
C SER A 41 -13.64 -13.54 8.86
N ASP A 42 -14.07 -12.40 8.31
CA ASP A 42 -13.45 -11.72 7.18
C ASP A 42 -11.99 -11.31 7.51
N PHE A 43 -11.74 -10.85 8.75
CA PHE A 43 -10.38 -10.60 9.25
C PHE A 43 -9.52 -11.87 9.27
N ARG A 44 -10.05 -12.99 9.76
CA ARG A 44 -9.33 -14.28 9.80
C ARG A 44 -8.96 -14.76 8.40
N VAL A 45 -9.89 -14.68 7.45
CA VAL A 45 -9.63 -15.00 6.04
C VAL A 45 -8.50 -14.12 5.51
N THR A 46 -8.59 -12.81 5.70
CA THR A 46 -7.56 -11.86 5.25
C THR A 46 -6.17 -12.20 5.81
N LEU A 47 -6.08 -12.58 7.08
CA LEU A 47 -4.81 -12.94 7.74
C LEU A 47 -4.24 -14.28 7.26
N SER A 48 -5.11 -15.22 6.90
CA SER A 48 -4.71 -16.53 6.34
C SER A 48 -4.10 -16.41 4.94
N LEU A 49 -4.44 -15.34 4.21
CA LEU A 49 -3.92 -15.05 2.86
C LEU A 49 -2.55 -14.36 2.87
N LEU A 50 -1.98 -14.11 4.05
CA LEU A 50 -0.67 -13.47 4.17
C LEU A 50 0.43 -14.54 4.27
N PRO A 51 1.61 -14.29 3.69
CA PRO A 51 2.73 -15.23 3.79
C PRO A 51 3.27 -15.28 5.23
N GLU A 52 3.90 -16.40 5.61
CA GLU A 52 4.51 -16.58 6.94
C GLU A 52 5.62 -15.57 7.25
N ASP A 53 6.40 -15.21 6.25
CA ASP A 53 7.48 -14.24 6.36
C ASP A 53 7.01 -12.78 6.22
N PHE A 54 5.69 -12.50 6.35
CA PHE A 54 5.13 -11.15 6.22
C PHE A 54 5.84 -10.12 7.11
N ASP A 55 6.14 -10.48 8.36
CA ASP A 55 6.76 -9.58 9.34
C ASP A 55 8.19 -9.17 8.98
N SER A 56 8.84 -9.89 8.06
CA SER A 56 10.16 -9.51 7.54
C SER A 56 10.11 -8.18 6.76
N LEU A 57 8.94 -7.78 6.22
CA LEU A 57 8.72 -6.46 5.62
C LEU A 57 8.93 -5.32 6.64
N GLN A 58 8.84 -5.60 7.93
CA GLN A 58 9.03 -4.62 9.01
C GLN A 58 10.33 -4.83 9.79
N GLY A 59 11.27 -5.59 9.23
CA GLY A 59 12.57 -5.85 9.85
C GLY A 59 13.46 -4.61 9.98
N GLU A 60 14.66 -4.80 10.54
CA GLU A 60 15.64 -3.71 10.73
C GLU A 60 16.44 -3.39 9.46
N GLU A 61 16.32 -4.19 8.41
CA GLU A 61 16.98 -3.99 7.13
C GLU A 61 16.01 -3.50 6.07
N CYS A 62 16.52 -2.84 5.03
CA CYS A 62 15.72 -2.32 3.93
C CYS A 62 15.37 -3.41 2.90
N CYS A 63 14.06 -3.57 2.63
CA CYS A 63 13.56 -4.51 1.62
C CYS A 63 13.72 -4.05 0.16
N PHE A 64 14.06 -2.78 -0.07
CA PHE A 64 14.21 -2.20 -1.41
C PHE A 64 15.65 -2.25 -1.94
N CYS A 65 16.64 -2.65 -1.13
CA CYS A 65 18.01 -2.77 -1.61
C CYS A 65 18.15 -4.00 -2.51
N VAL A 66 18.89 -3.87 -3.60
CA VAL A 66 19.23 -5.00 -4.49
C VAL A 66 20.58 -5.58 -4.07
N GLY A 67 20.68 -6.91 -4.03
CA GLY A 67 21.86 -7.66 -3.61
C GLY A 67 21.84 -8.06 -2.12
N ASP A 68 22.90 -8.72 -1.69
CA ASP A 68 22.97 -9.33 -0.35
C ASP A 68 23.23 -8.32 0.77
N VAL A 69 23.89 -7.20 0.45
CA VAL A 69 24.21 -6.17 1.43
C VAL A 69 23.04 -5.19 1.58
N LYS A 70 22.21 -5.43 2.59
CA LYS A 70 21.07 -4.56 2.92
C LYS A 70 21.48 -3.44 3.87
N LYS A 71 20.91 -2.25 3.65
CA LYS A 71 21.13 -1.08 4.51
C LYS A 71 20.12 -1.05 5.67
N PRO A 72 20.46 -0.44 6.81
CA PRO A 72 19.54 -0.34 7.94
C PRO A 72 18.29 0.49 7.59
N ARG A 73 17.17 0.09 8.18
CA ARG A 73 15.86 0.73 8.05
C ARG A 73 15.91 2.15 8.62
N ALA A 74 15.37 3.10 7.85
CA ALA A 74 15.22 4.50 8.24
C ALA A 74 13.74 4.94 8.29
N GLY A 75 12.81 3.99 8.18
CA GLY A 75 11.36 4.14 8.27
C GLY A 75 10.66 3.20 7.29
N TYR A 76 9.48 3.59 6.81
CA TYR A 76 8.59 2.72 6.04
C TYR A 76 8.11 3.36 4.74
N ALA A 77 7.98 2.54 3.70
CA ALA A 77 7.23 2.82 2.49
C ALA A 77 5.92 2.04 2.58
N VAL A 78 4.80 2.74 2.50
CA VAL A 78 3.46 2.20 2.76
C VAL A 78 2.73 2.12 1.43
N ILE A 79 2.08 1.00 1.18
CA ILE A 79 1.28 0.78 -0.02
C ILE A 79 0.02 0.00 0.33
N ASP A 80 -1.09 0.35 -0.30
CA ASP A 80 -2.35 -0.38 -0.12
C ASP A 80 -2.41 -1.53 -1.11
N LEU A 81 -2.45 -2.75 -0.59
CA LEU A 81 -2.70 -3.96 -1.36
C LEU A 81 -4.15 -4.39 -1.16
N ALA A 82 -4.78 -4.82 -2.24
CA ALA A 82 -6.14 -5.34 -2.25
C ALA A 82 -6.13 -6.83 -2.58
N HIS A 83 -7.12 -7.55 -2.06
CA HIS A 83 -7.38 -8.94 -2.40
C HIS A 83 -8.88 -9.12 -2.65
N SER A 84 -9.25 -10.05 -3.53
CA SER A 84 -10.67 -10.28 -3.89
C SER A 84 -11.47 -10.98 -2.79
N GLU A 85 -10.78 -11.71 -1.93
CA GLU A 85 -11.34 -12.33 -0.73
C GLU A 85 -11.09 -11.48 0.53
N PRO A 86 -11.99 -11.54 1.52
CA PRO A 86 -13.26 -12.29 1.54
C PRO A 86 -14.30 -11.68 0.58
N GLU A 87 -15.27 -12.45 0.09
CA GLU A 87 -16.26 -11.95 -0.88
C GLU A 87 -17.07 -10.76 -0.32
N ALA A 88 -16.69 -9.55 -0.71
CA ALA A 88 -17.50 -8.37 -0.47
C ALA A 88 -18.59 -8.29 -1.54
N ARG A 89 -19.85 -8.20 -1.12
CA ARG A 89 -20.97 -7.89 -2.01
C ARG A 89 -21.56 -6.54 -1.63
N LYS A 90 -21.54 -5.60 -2.56
CA LYS A 90 -22.16 -4.28 -2.37
C LYS A 90 -23.54 -4.28 -3.01
N GLY A 91 -24.53 -3.75 -2.30
CA GLY A 91 -25.81 -3.37 -2.92
C GLY A 91 -25.56 -2.24 -3.92
N MET A 92 -26.24 -2.26 -5.07
CA MET A 92 -26.14 -1.15 -6.02
C MET A 92 -26.81 0.11 -5.43
N PHE A 93 -26.45 1.28 -5.96
CA PHE A 93 -26.97 2.59 -5.54
C PHE A 93 -28.49 2.55 -5.28
N PHE A 94 -28.93 3.12 -4.15
CA PHE A 94 -30.35 3.20 -3.76
C PHE A 94 -31.08 1.88 -3.42
N GLY A 95 -30.38 0.78 -3.15
CA GLY A 95 -31.01 -0.39 -2.50
C GLY A 95 -31.92 -1.24 -3.40
N PHE A 96 -31.97 -0.95 -4.71
CA PHE A 96 -32.68 -1.77 -5.69
C PHE A 96 -31.68 -2.69 -6.44
N GLY A 97 -31.90 -4.00 -6.38
CA GLY A 97 -31.19 -5.00 -7.20
C GLY A 97 -30.44 -6.09 -6.42
N LYS A 98 -29.97 -7.11 -7.15
CA LYS A 98 -29.17 -8.23 -6.61
C LYS A 98 -27.79 -7.72 -6.17
N LYS A 99 -27.31 -8.17 -5.00
CA LYS A 99 -25.98 -7.81 -4.47
C LYS A 99 -24.88 -8.23 -5.47
N VAL A 100 -24.03 -7.29 -5.90
CA VAL A 100 -22.98 -7.55 -6.90
C VAL A 100 -21.64 -7.78 -6.17
N ARG A 101 -20.85 -8.75 -6.64
CA ARG A 101 -19.49 -9.02 -6.12
C ARG A 101 -18.59 -7.83 -6.42
N VAL A 102 -17.91 -7.32 -5.40
CA VAL A 102 -16.92 -6.26 -5.51
C VAL A 102 -15.57 -6.91 -5.81
N ARG A 103 -14.76 -6.29 -6.67
CA ARG A 103 -13.40 -6.76 -7.01
C ARG A 103 -12.45 -6.76 -5.80
N VAL A 104 -12.73 -5.92 -4.80
CA VAL A 104 -11.94 -5.75 -3.58
C VAL A 104 -12.75 -6.30 -2.42
N GLY A 105 -12.29 -7.40 -1.86
CA GLY A 105 -12.81 -8.06 -0.67
C GLY A 105 -12.12 -7.59 0.60
N SER A 106 -10.78 -7.50 0.56
CA SER A 106 -9.96 -6.92 1.62
C SER A 106 -8.99 -5.88 1.06
N LEU A 107 -8.63 -4.92 1.90
CA LEU A 107 -7.68 -3.86 1.60
C LEU A 107 -6.78 -3.66 2.81
N MET A 108 -5.47 -3.79 2.61
CA MET A 108 -4.50 -3.77 3.68
C MET A 108 -3.36 -2.79 3.37
N PRO A 109 -3.13 -1.78 4.24
CA PRO A 109 -1.91 -0.99 4.15
C PRO A 109 -0.74 -1.86 4.58
N VAL A 110 0.26 -2.01 3.71
CA VAL A 110 1.47 -2.78 3.97
C VAL A 110 2.64 -1.82 4.16
N SER A 111 3.22 -1.81 5.36
CA SER A 111 4.43 -1.06 5.68
C SER A 111 5.68 -1.88 5.35
N ILE A 112 6.51 -1.37 4.45
CA ILE A 112 7.76 -2.03 4.01
C ILE A 112 8.96 -1.21 4.46
N SER A 113 9.96 -1.86 5.05
CA SER A 113 11.17 -1.23 5.58
C SER A 113 12.02 -0.60 4.48
N ILE A 114 12.39 0.67 4.66
CA ILE A 114 13.15 1.43 3.67
C ILE A 114 14.32 2.21 4.27
N CYS A 115 15.49 2.16 3.63
CA CYS A 115 16.67 2.95 4.00
C CYS A 115 16.61 4.37 3.41
N ARG A 116 17.51 5.27 3.83
CA ARG A 116 17.55 6.66 3.34
C ARG A 116 17.82 6.76 1.83
N ASP A 117 18.65 5.87 1.29
CA ASP A 117 19.07 5.91 -0.11
C ASP A 117 17.97 5.43 -1.05
N CYS A 118 17.34 4.28 -0.77
CA CYS A 118 16.20 3.80 -1.53
C CYS A 118 15.02 4.78 -1.44
N ARG A 119 14.78 5.37 -0.26
CA ARG A 119 13.75 6.41 -0.09
C ARG A 119 14.04 7.64 -0.95
N ARG A 120 15.30 8.03 -1.12
CA ARG A 120 15.68 9.14 -2.01
C ARG A 120 15.46 8.75 -3.46
N ALA A 121 15.86 7.54 -3.86
CA ALA A 121 15.69 7.05 -5.23
C ALA A 121 14.21 7.00 -5.65
N LEU A 122 13.33 6.42 -4.81
CA LEU A 122 11.89 6.36 -5.08
C LEU A 122 11.27 7.76 -5.21
N ARG A 123 11.57 8.67 -4.27
CA ARG A 123 11.07 10.06 -4.36
C ARG A 123 11.58 10.80 -5.58
N MET A 124 12.82 10.54 -6.00
CA MET A 124 13.37 11.16 -7.21
C MET A 124 12.61 10.74 -8.46
N VAL A 125 12.13 9.49 -8.55
CA VAL A 125 11.30 9.05 -9.70
C VAL A 125 10.02 9.89 -9.78
N ASP A 126 9.34 10.12 -8.66
CA ASP A 126 8.13 10.95 -8.63
C ASP A 126 8.43 12.42 -8.97
N TYR A 127 9.59 12.93 -8.55
CA TYR A 127 9.96 14.34 -8.79
C TYR A 127 10.55 14.61 -10.17
N ILE A 128 11.22 13.66 -10.81
CA ILE A 128 11.85 13.86 -12.13
C ILE A 128 10.84 14.39 -13.15
N LYS A 129 9.61 13.85 -13.14
CA LYS A 129 8.54 14.32 -14.03
C LYS A 129 8.30 15.82 -13.89
N TRP A 130 8.15 16.30 -12.66
CA TRP A 130 7.87 17.70 -12.37
C TRP A 130 9.09 18.60 -12.56
N ILE A 131 10.28 18.16 -12.15
CA ILE A 131 11.52 18.92 -12.30
C ILE A 131 11.84 19.15 -13.78
N VAL A 132 11.80 18.10 -14.60
CA VAL A 132 12.08 18.21 -16.04
C VAL A 132 11.03 19.09 -16.72
N THR A 133 9.74 18.85 -16.45
CA THR A 133 8.67 19.67 -17.03
C THR A 133 8.81 21.14 -16.64
N ALA A 134 9.09 21.44 -15.36
CA ALA A 134 9.29 22.80 -14.87
C ALA A 134 10.52 23.47 -15.50
N ALA A 135 11.61 22.74 -15.71
CA ALA A 135 12.81 23.28 -16.39
C ALA A 135 12.51 23.70 -17.83
N PHE A 136 11.77 22.89 -18.59
CA PHE A 136 11.36 23.23 -19.95
C PHE A 136 10.37 24.40 -19.99
N VAL A 137 9.40 24.45 -19.08
CA VAL A 137 8.50 25.60 -18.95
C VAL A 137 9.27 26.87 -18.63
N GLY A 138 10.24 26.80 -17.69
CA GLY A 138 11.12 27.92 -17.36
C GLY A 138 11.95 28.41 -18.56
N LEU A 139 12.46 27.47 -19.38
CA LEU A 139 13.14 27.80 -20.64
C LEU A 139 12.20 28.47 -21.63
N GLY A 140 10.96 27.97 -21.78
CA GLY A 140 9.93 28.57 -22.62
C GLY A 140 9.58 30.00 -22.20
N ILE A 141 9.43 30.25 -20.89
CA ILE A 141 9.23 31.59 -20.33
C ILE A 141 10.44 32.49 -20.64
N GLY A 142 11.66 31.95 -20.51
CA GLY A 142 12.89 32.65 -20.87
C GLY A 142 12.91 33.10 -22.34
N LEU A 143 12.44 32.25 -23.26
CA LEU A 143 12.32 32.59 -24.68
C LEU A 143 11.32 33.72 -24.95
N CYS A 144 10.27 33.86 -24.13
CA CYS A 144 9.29 34.95 -24.28
C CYS A 144 9.88 36.35 -24.06
N PHE A 145 11.06 36.47 -23.42
CA PHE A 145 11.77 37.75 -23.30
C PHE A 145 12.46 38.20 -24.59
N ILE A 146 12.53 37.35 -25.62
CA ILE A 146 13.11 37.70 -26.92
C ILE A 146 12.09 38.58 -27.68
N PRO A 147 12.48 39.81 -28.10
CA PRO A 147 11.55 40.75 -28.75
C PRO A 147 10.84 40.19 -29.99
N ALA A 148 11.52 39.34 -30.76
CA ALA A 148 10.95 38.70 -31.95
C ALA A 148 9.77 37.77 -31.63
N ILE A 149 9.76 37.14 -30.45
CA ILE A 149 8.68 36.24 -30.02
C ILE A 149 7.50 37.04 -29.47
N ASN A 150 7.79 38.13 -28.74
CA ASN A 150 6.77 38.99 -28.17
C ASN A 150 6.10 39.93 -29.19
N ALA A 151 6.64 40.02 -30.41
CA ALA A 151 6.07 40.81 -31.50
C ALA A 151 4.70 40.29 -31.96
N ILE A 152 4.39 39.00 -31.71
CA ILE A 152 3.11 38.38 -32.06
C ILE A 152 2.37 38.03 -30.76
N PRO A 153 1.21 38.66 -30.45
CA PRO A 153 0.54 38.52 -29.16
C PRO A 153 0.22 37.08 -28.73
N ALA A 154 -0.05 36.18 -29.69
CA ALA A 154 -0.40 34.79 -29.40
C ALA A 154 0.82 33.84 -29.30
N LEU A 155 1.98 34.25 -29.82
CA LEU A 155 3.16 33.39 -29.96
C LEU A 155 3.82 33.02 -28.61
N PRO A 156 3.92 33.92 -27.60
CA PRO A 156 4.43 33.57 -26.27
C PRO A 156 3.66 32.44 -25.60
N TYR A 157 2.33 32.43 -25.71
CA TYR A 157 1.49 31.36 -25.16
C TYR A 157 1.74 30.03 -25.88
N GLY A 158 1.87 30.07 -27.21
CA GLY A 158 2.22 28.90 -28.01
C GLY A 158 3.57 28.30 -27.63
N VAL A 159 4.59 29.14 -27.40
CA VAL A 159 5.94 28.71 -26.99
C VAL A 159 5.91 28.03 -25.62
N VAL A 160 5.20 28.59 -24.64
CA VAL A 160 5.11 27.98 -23.30
C VAL A 160 4.34 26.65 -23.33
N ILE A 161 3.24 26.57 -24.08
CA ILE A 161 2.47 25.33 -24.25
C ILE A 161 3.33 24.26 -24.94
N ALA A 162 4.03 24.62 -26.02
CA ALA A 162 4.94 23.72 -26.71
C ALA A 162 6.07 23.23 -25.78
N ALA A 163 6.67 24.13 -25.00
CA ALA A 163 7.70 23.79 -24.03
C ALA A 163 7.18 22.83 -22.94
N PHE A 164 5.95 23.05 -22.44
CA PHE A 164 5.30 22.14 -21.50
C PHE A 164 5.12 20.73 -22.10
N LEU A 165 4.59 20.64 -23.33
CA LEU A 165 4.36 19.36 -24.00
C LEU A 165 5.67 18.61 -24.26
N VAL A 166 6.68 19.31 -24.77
CA VAL A 166 8.02 18.74 -25.02
C VAL A 166 8.66 18.29 -23.70
N GLY A 167 8.62 19.13 -22.66
CA GLY A 167 9.12 18.80 -21.33
C GLY A 167 8.43 17.58 -20.73
N TYR A 168 7.10 17.48 -20.88
CA TYR A 168 6.32 16.34 -20.41
C TYR A 168 6.73 15.04 -21.11
N VAL A 169 6.93 15.04 -22.43
CA VAL A 169 7.36 13.86 -23.19
C VAL A 169 8.79 13.46 -22.81
N ILE A 170 9.73 14.41 -22.79
CA ILE A 170 11.13 14.16 -22.41
C ILE A 170 11.23 13.63 -20.99
N SER A 171 10.38 14.11 -20.08
CA SER A 171 10.38 13.66 -18.68
C SER A 171 10.14 12.15 -18.53
N ARG A 172 9.37 11.53 -19.42
CA ARG A 172 9.17 10.06 -19.42
C ARG A 172 10.47 9.34 -19.72
N VAL A 173 11.18 9.75 -20.77
CA VAL A 173 12.46 9.14 -21.17
C VAL A 173 13.51 9.32 -20.07
N VAL A 174 13.59 10.50 -19.46
CA VAL A 174 14.52 10.77 -18.35
C VAL A 174 14.17 9.91 -17.12
N SER A 175 12.88 9.76 -16.81
CA SER A 175 12.43 8.89 -15.72
C SER A 175 12.79 7.43 -15.95
N ASP A 176 12.55 6.91 -17.15
CA ASP A 176 12.88 5.53 -17.52
C ASP A 176 14.39 5.27 -17.48
N ALA A 177 15.19 6.22 -17.98
CA ALA A 177 16.65 6.15 -17.90
C ALA A 177 17.15 6.17 -16.44
N TYR A 178 16.56 7.01 -15.59
CA TYR A 178 16.89 7.07 -14.17
C TYR A 178 16.55 5.76 -13.45
N MET A 179 15.36 5.22 -13.68
CA MET A 179 14.94 3.93 -13.12
C MET A 179 15.85 2.81 -13.59
N LYS A 180 16.16 2.73 -14.89
CA LYS A 180 17.08 1.71 -15.44
C LYS A 180 18.46 1.80 -14.78
N ARG A 181 19.00 3.00 -14.58
CA ARG A 181 20.29 3.19 -13.90
C ARG A 181 20.25 2.78 -12.43
N LYS A 182 19.16 3.09 -11.72
CA LYS A 182 19.02 2.82 -10.28
C LYS A 182 18.47 1.44 -9.96
N SER A 183 17.91 0.72 -10.93
CA SER A 183 17.40 -0.65 -10.78
C SER A 183 18.45 -1.64 -10.28
N LYS A 184 19.74 -1.36 -10.54
CA LYS A 184 20.87 -2.16 -10.03
C LYS A 184 21.04 -2.08 -8.50
N GLN A 185 20.47 -1.06 -7.85
CA GLN A 185 20.65 -0.78 -6.43
C GLN A 185 19.32 -0.75 -5.66
N THR A 186 18.22 -0.42 -6.34
CA THR A 186 16.93 -0.17 -5.71
C THR A 186 15.81 -0.83 -6.51
N VAL A 187 14.95 -1.55 -5.79
CA VAL A 187 13.71 -2.10 -6.30
C VAL A 187 12.66 -0.99 -6.43
N PHE A 188 11.97 -0.90 -7.57
CA PHE A 188 10.94 0.12 -7.84
C PHE A 188 9.52 -0.43 -7.89
N ASN A 189 9.35 -1.72 -8.16
CA ASN A 189 8.06 -2.40 -8.11
C ASN A 189 7.90 -3.11 -6.76
N VAL A 190 6.74 -2.96 -6.11
CA VAL A 190 6.45 -3.66 -4.86
C VAL A 190 6.60 -5.18 -4.99
N PHE A 191 6.17 -5.76 -6.11
CA PHE A 191 6.15 -7.22 -6.32
C PHE A 191 7.50 -7.82 -6.71
N ASP A 192 8.52 -6.99 -6.90
CA ASP A 192 9.91 -7.46 -6.99
C ASP A 192 10.49 -7.83 -5.62
N ILE A 193 9.86 -7.39 -4.53
CA ILE A 193 10.21 -7.78 -3.17
C ILE A 193 9.70 -9.20 -2.92
N PRO A 194 10.54 -10.16 -2.46
CA PRO A 194 10.17 -11.57 -2.38
C PRO A 194 8.86 -11.87 -1.63
N VAL A 195 8.65 -11.22 -0.48
CA VAL A 195 7.43 -11.41 0.33
C VAL A 195 6.20 -10.87 -0.40
N CYS A 196 6.32 -9.69 -1.01
CA CYS A 196 5.23 -9.10 -1.78
C CYS A 196 4.93 -9.92 -3.05
N ARG A 197 5.93 -10.58 -3.64
CA ARG A 197 5.71 -11.54 -4.74
C ARG A 197 4.84 -12.71 -4.30
N LYS A 198 5.13 -13.31 -3.14
CA LYS A 198 4.28 -14.36 -2.55
C LYS A 198 2.85 -13.85 -2.33
N MET A 199 2.70 -12.60 -1.88
CA MET A 199 1.37 -11.98 -1.78
C MET A 199 0.70 -11.87 -3.16
N GLN A 200 1.42 -11.47 -4.21
CA GLN A 200 0.88 -11.41 -5.56
C GLN A 200 0.42 -12.77 -6.06
N GLU A 201 1.23 -13.82 -5.83
CA GLU A 201 0.89 -15.21 -6.15
C GLU A 201 -0.32 -15.71 -5.37
N ALA A 202 -0.49 -15.23 -4.13
CA ALA A 202 -1.67 -15.47 -3.30
C ALA A 202 -2.89 -14.63 -3.70
N GLY A 203 -2.82 -13.79 -4.74
CA GLY A 203 -3.95 -13.02 -5.29
C GLY A 203 -4.00 -11.55 -4.89
N TRP A 204 -2.99 -11.03 -4.20
CA TRP A 204 -2.94 -9.61 -3.82
C TRP A 204 -2.51 -8.72 -4.99
N PHE A 205 -3.14 -7.55 -5.14
CA PHE A 205 -2.87 -6.61 -6.22
C PHE A 205 -2.84 -5.16 -5.74
N THR A 206 -2.20 -4.27 -6.51
CA THR A 206 -2.20 -2.83 -6.27
C THR A 206 -3.46 -2.18 -6.83
N ILE A 207 -4.07 -1.26 -6.09
CA ILE A 207 -5.26 -0.53 -6.57
C ILE A 207 -4.87 0.54 -7.60
N GLN A 208 -3.66 1.09 -7.46
CA GLN A 208 -3.13 2.17 -8.28
C GLN A 208 -2.07 1.67 -9.27
N ASP A 209 -2.44 0.74 -10.14
CA ASP A 209 -1.51 0.11 -11.09
C ASP A 209 -1.36 0.93 -12.38
N SER A 210 -0.79 2.13 -12.27
CA SER A 210 -0.78 3.12 -13.38
C SER A 210 0.60 3.52 -13.90
N GLY A 211 1.66 2.77 -13.60
CA GLY A 211 3.00 3.10 -14.12
C GLY A 211 4.07 2.04 -13.90
N SER A 212 5.27 2.33 -14.41
CA SER A 212 6.48 1.51 -14.35
C SER A 212 7.13 1.42 -12.95
N ALA A 213 6.68 2.24 -12.00
CA ALA A 213 7.10 2.18 -10.60
C ALA A 213 5.87 2.26 -9.68
N THR A 214 5.90 1.50 -8.59
CA THR A 214 4.86 1.55 -7.58
C THR A 214 4.97 2.83 -6.77
N ARG A 215 3.86 3.51 -6.53
CA ARG A 215 3.82 4.70 -5.66
C ARG A 215 3.67 4.30 -4.21
N PHE A 216 4.53 4.87 -3.36
CA PHE A 216 4.55 4.58 -1.93
C PHE A 216 4.32 5.85 -1.11
N ILE A 217 3.58 5.72 -0.02
CA ILE A 217 3.46 6.75 1.00
C ILE A 217 4.61 6.56 2.01
N MET A 218 5.46 7.57 2.16
CA MET A 218 6.61 7.48 3.06
C MET A 218 6.20 7.84 4.48
N SER A 219 6.54 6.99 5.44
CA SER A 219 6.25 7.21 6.87
C SER A 219 7.44 6.88 7.77
N ARG A 220 7.46 7.49 8.95
CA ARG A 220 8.39 7.12 10.02
C ARG A 220 7.87 5.95 10.87
N LYS A 221 6.54 5.79 10.95
CA LYS A 221 5.87 4.75 11.75
C LYS A 221 5.26 3.71 10.82
N SER A 222 5.16 2.47 11.30
CA SER A 222 4.40 1.44 10.60
C SER A 222 2.91 1.68 10.80
N TYR A 223 2.12 1.53 9.73
CA TYR A 223 0.66 1.49 9.80
C TYR A 223 0.13 0.07 10.04
N THR A 224 0.84 -0.93 9.54
CA THR A 224 0.54 -2.34 9.78
C THR A 224 1.21 -2.82 11.06
N LYS A 225 0.49 -3.56 11.90
CA LYS A 225 1.11 -4.28 13.03
C LYS A 225 1.72 -5.60 12.55
N LYS A 226 2.72 -6.09 13.29
CA LYS A 226 3.28 -7.43 13.10
C LYS A 226 2.22 -8.49 13.36
N ILE A 227 2.29 -9.59 12.63
CA ILE A 227 1.28 -10.64 12.58
C ILE A 227 1.71 -11.89 13.36
N SER A 228 3.01 -12.07 13.62
CA SER A 228 3.53 -13.22 14.37
C SER A 228 2.81 -13.40 15.70
N GLY A 229 2.70 -12.34 16.51
CA GLY A 229 2.01 -12.39 17.81
C GLY A 229 0.50 -12.64 17.72
N LEU A 230 -0.09 -12.56 16.53
CA LEU A 230 -1.48 -12.96 16.27
C LEU A 230 -1.56 -14.43 15.85
N ARG A 231 -0.63 -14.92 15.03
CA ARG A 231 -0.55 -16.33 14.63
C ARG A 231 -0.23 -17.25 15.79
N ASP A 232 0.79 -16.90 16.58
CA ASP A 232 1.17 -17.65 17.78
C ASP A 232 -0.03 -17.84 18.72
N ALA A 233 -0.84 -16.79 18.87
CA ALA A 233 -2.02 -16.81 19.73
C ALA A 233 -3.20 -17.61 19.11
N VAL A 234 -3.35 -17.61 17.78
CA VAL A 234 -4.37 -18.39 17.08
C VAL A 234 -4.00 -19.88 17.06
N ASP A 235 -2.73 -20.21 16.91
CA ASP A 235 -2.21 -21.58 16.95
C ASP A 235 -2.34 -22.16 18.37
N GLU A 236 -2.02 -21.38 19.41
CA GLU A 236 -2.26 -21.75 20.82
C GLU A 236 -3.76 -21.97 21.12
N ALA A 237 -4.64 -21.14 20.56
CA ALA A 237 -6.09 -21.28 20.75
C ALA A 237 -6.62 -22.55 20.04
N SER A 238 -6.14 -22.84 18.83
CA SER A 238 -6.51 -24.03 18.07
C SER A 238 -6.03 -25.31 18.73
N ALA A 239 -4.79 -25.32 19.26
CA ALA A 239 -4.22 -26.44 20.00
C ALA A 239 -4.97 -26.72 21.31
N LYS A 240 -5.56 -25.71 21.98
CA LYS A 240 -6.40 -25.93 23.18
C LYS A 240 -7.75 -26.55 22.85
N ILE A 241 -8.33 -26.21 21.69
CA ILE A 241 -9.60 -26.79 21.23
C ILE A 241 -9.40 -28.27 20.87
N GLU A 242 -8.30 -28.61 20.20
CA GLU A 242 -7.99 -29.99 19.78
C GLU A 242 -7.62 -30.90 20.97
N ASN A 243 -7.12 -30.33 22.07
CA ASN A 243 -6.79 -31.06 23.31
C ASN A 243 -7.89 -31.03 24.39
N THR A 244 -9.10 -30.55 24.07
CA THR A 244 -10.23 -30.67 25.01
C THR A 244 -10.83 -32.07 24.86
N PRO A 245 -10.66 -32.98 25.84
CA PRO A 245 -11.23 -34.33 25.73
C PRO A 245 -12.74 -34.22 25.62
N GLU A 246 -13.34 -34.88 24.62
CA GLU A 246 -14.78 -35.13 24.57
C GLU A 246 -15.21 -35.69 25.92
N SER A 247 -15.93 -34.90 26.71
CA SER A 247 -16.62 -35.39 27.88
C SER A 247 -17.67 -36.37 27.38
N LYS A 248 -17.39 -37.66 27.53
CA LYS A 248 -18.40 -38.71 27.39
C LYS A 248 -19.47 -38.46 28.44
N ASP A 249 -20.64 -38.02 27.98
CA ASP A 249 -21.91 -38.17 28.70
C ASP A 249 -22.23 -39.67 28.88
#